data_AF-A0A8T3BXV5-F1
#
_entry.id   AF-A0A8T3BXV5-F1
#
_cell.length_a   1.000
_cell.length_b   1.000
_cell.length_c   1.000
_cell.angle_alpha   90.00
_cell.angle_beta   90.00
_cell.angle_gamma   90.00
#
_symmetry.space_group_name_H-M   'P 1'
#
loop_
_entity.id
_entity.type
_entity.pdbx_description
1 polymer ?
#
loop_
_entity_poly.entity_id
_entity_poly.type
_entity_poly.pdbx_seq_one_letter_code
_entity_poly.pdbx_strand_id
1 'polypeptide(L)'
;MPKVLFGKYEMGRLLGQGTFAKVYHGRDLRSGESVAIKVISKDQIRRESCLSAQIQRGISIMSLIGHPNVVELKEVMATRSRIFVVMEFVSEQYLNGRRCVEIF
;
A
#
# COMPACT_ATOMS: atom_id res chain seq x y z
N MET A 1 -14.72 -7.28 1.02
CA MET A 1 -13.59 -7.22 0.06
C MET A 1 -13.27 -8.65 -0.34
N PRO A 2 -12.86 -8.92 -1.59
CA PRO A 2 -12.48 -10.27 -1.98
C PRO A 2 -11.31 -10.74 -1.09
N LYS A 3 -11.36 -12.00 -0.66
CA LYS A 3 -10.31 -12.62 0.15
C LYS A 3 -8.99 -12.70 -0.60
N VAL A 4 -9.06 -12.82 -1.93
CA VAL A 4 -7.91 -12.83 -2.83
C VAL A 4 -8.04 -11.68 -3.83
N LEU A 5 -7.03 -10.81 -3.85
CA LEU A 5 -6.91 -9.65 -4.69
C LEU A 5 -6.19 -10.05 -6.00
N PHE A 6 -6.88 -9.87 -7.14
CA PHE A 6 -6.41 -10.21 -8.49
C PHE A 6 -5.84 -11.64 -8.66
N GLY A 7 -6.25 -12.59 -7.82
CA GLY A 7 -5.70 -13.96 -7.83
C GLY A 7 -4.24 -14.06 -7.36
N LYS A 8 -3.61 -12.96 -6.94
CA LYS A 8 -2.19 -12.89 -6.57
C LYS A 8 -1.95 -12.72 -5.08
N TYR A 9 -2.78 -11.94 -4.40
CA TYR A 9 -2.55 -11.57 -3.00
C TYR A 9 -3.72 -11.98 -2.13
N GLU A 10 -3.46 -12.73 -1.07
CA GLU A 10 -4.45 -12.95 -0.01
C GLU A 10 -4.51 -11.73 0.90
N MET A 11 -5.70 -11.19 1.12
CA MET A 11 -5.94 -10.06 2.02
C MET A 11 -6.11 -10.56 3.45
N GLY A 12 -5.30 -10.02 4.36
CA GLY A 12 -5.32 -10.30 5.79
C GLY A 12 -5.95 -9.19 6.62
N ARG A 13 -5.47 -9.06 7.86
CA ARG A 13 -5.97 -8.11 8.86
C ARG A 13 -5.65 -6.65 8.50
N LEU A 14 -6.44 -5.71 9.00
CA LEU A 14 -6.11 -4.29 8.93
C LEU A 14 -4.87 -3.99 9.80
N LEU A 15 -3.88 -3.33 9.22
CA LEU A 15 -2.67 -2.87 9.92
C LEU A 15 -2.80 -1.40 10.34
N GLY A 16 -3.47 -0.59 9.53
CA GLY A 16 -3.63 0.83 9.81
C GLY A 16 -4.70 1.48 8.96
N GLN A 17 -5.26 2.58 9.47
CA GLN A 17 -6.25 3.38 8.78
C GLN A 17 -5.83 4.84 8.84
N GLY A 18 -5.54 5.42 7.67
CA GLY A 18 -5.33 6.85 7.51
C GLY A 18 -6.61 7.53 7.03
N THR A 19 -6.53 8.85 6.82
CA THR A 19 -7.66 9.68 6.35
C THR A 19 -8.14 9.24 4.97
N PHE A 20 -7.22 8.87 4.07
CA PHE A 20 -7.51 8.60 2.66
C PHE A 20 -7.24 7.17 2.20
N ALA A 21 -6.74 6.33 3.11
CA ALA A 21 -6.32 4.98 2.77
C ALA A 21 -6.44 4.02 3.96
N LYS A 22 -6.62 2.74 3.65
CA LYS A 22 -6.52 1.65 4.62
C LYS A 22 -5.39 0.73 4.23
N VAL A 23 -4.57 0.32 5.19
CA VAL A 23 -3.45 -0.58 4.97
C VAL A 23 -3.77 -1.92 5.60
N TYR A 24 -3.70 -2.97 4.79
CA TYR A 24 -3.94 -4.34 5.21
C TYR A 24 -2.66 -5.13 5.13
N HIS A 25 -2.51 -6.10 6.03
CA HIS A 25 -1.57 -7.19 5.84
C HIS A 25 -2.08 -8.03 4.67
N GLY A 26 -1.17 -8.58 3.90
CA GLY A 26 -1.48 -9.55 2.86
C GLY A 26 -0.36 -10.55 2.68
N ARG A 27 -0.63 -11.55 1.85
CA ARG A 27 0.33 -12.57 1.48
C ARG A 27 0.37 -12.72 -0.02
N ASP A 28 1.57 -12.65 -0.60
CA ASP A 28 1.77 -13.01 -2.00
C ASP A 28 1.58 -14.53 -2.13
N LEU A 29 0.63 -14.96 -2.97
CA LEU A 29 0.33 -16.37 -3.17
C LEU A 29 1.40 -17.10 -3.99
N ARG A 30 2.22 -16.37 -4.75
CA ARG A 30 3.30 -16.93 -5.56
C ARG A 30 4.57 -17.16 -4.74
N SER A 31 5.01 -16.16 -3.97
CA SER A 31 6.23 -16.27 -3.16
C SER A 31 5.97 -16.75 -1.72
N GLY A 32 4.73 -16.63 -1.24
CA GLY A 32 4.37 -16.91 0.14
C GLY A 32 4.75 -15.79 1.12
N GLU A 33 5.37 -14.70 0.65
CA GLU A 33 5.86 -13.59 1.46
C GLU A 33 4.74 -12.70 2.01
N SER A 34 5.01 -12.08 3.16
CA SER A 34 4.13 -11.05 3.71
C SER A 34 4.29 -9.72 2.95
N VAL A 35 3.17 -9.06 2.71
CA VAL A 35 3.10 -7.75 2.04
C VAL A 35 2.17 -6.82 2.80
N ALA A 36 2.36 -5.52 2.65
CA ALA A 36 1.40 -4.52 3.05
C ALA A 36 0.64 -4.02 1.81
N ILE A 37 -0.68 -3.90 1.92
CA ILE A 37 -1.57 -3.52 0.82
C ILE A 37 -2.31 -2.26 1.23
N LYS A 38 -1.88 -1.12 0.69
CA LYS A 38 -2.55 0.17 0.87
C LYS A 38 -3.66 0.31 -0.16
N VAL A 39 -4.87 0.53 0.33
CA VAL A 39 -6.08 0.64 -0.48
C VAL A 39 -6.61 2.05 -0.40
N ILE A 40 -6.72 2.69 -1.56
CA ILE A 40 -7.15 4.08 -1.71
C ILE A 40 -8.42 4.11 -2.56
N SER A 41 -9.42 4.88 -2.12
CA SER A 41 -10.67 5.05 -2.86
C SER A 41 -10.54 6.12 -3.94
N LYS A 42 -10.87 5.80 -5.20
CA LYS A 42 -10.87 6.78 -6.30
C LYS A 42 -11.91 7.88 -6.10
N ASP A 43 -13.02 7.60 -5.43
CA ASP A 43 -13.99 8.63 -5.06
C ASP A 43 -13.45 9.60 -4.01
N GLN A 44 -12.50 9.17 -3.18
CA GLN A 44 -11.80 10.06 -2.26
C GLN A 44 -10.78 10.91 -3.00
N ILE A 45 -10.03 10.33 -3.94
CA ILE A 45 -9.14 11.06 -4.86
C ILE A 45 -9.88 12.13 -5.65
N ARG A 46 -11.09 11.83 -6.14
CA ARG A 46 -11.91 12.80 -6.88
C ARG A 46 -12.41 13.96 -6.02
N ARG A 47 -12.67 13.72 -4.73
CA ARG A 47 -13.13 14.77 -3.80
C ARG A 47 -12.00 15.70 -3.37
N GLU A 48 -10.77 15.19 -3.34
CA GLU A 48 -9.59 15.96 -2.97
C GLU A 48 -8.66 16.14 -4.17
N SER A 49 -8.77 17.30 -4.81
CA SER A 49 -8.03 17.65 -6.04
C SER A 49 -6.52 17.44 -5.93
N CYS A 50 -5.93 17.61 -4.74
CA CYS A 50 -4.49 17.43 -4.50
C CYS A 50 -4.06 15.97 -4.29
N LEU A 51 -4.99 15.07 -3.94
CA LEU A 51 -4.66 13.70 -3.53
C LEU A 51 -4.14 12.86 -4.69
N SER A 52 -4.63 13.09 -5.91
CA SER A 52 -4.14 12.42 -7.13
C SER A 52 -2.66 12.68 -7.37
N ALA A 53 -2.24 13.94 -7.27
CA ALA A 53 -0.86 14.36 -7.45
C ALA A 53 0.05 13.90 -6.31
N GLN A 54 -0.46 13.76 -5.08
CA GLN A 54 0.28 13.20 -3.96
C GLN A 54 0.54 11.70 -4.15
N ILE A 55 -0.48 10.95 -4.58
CA ILE A 55 -0.35 9.51 -4.84
C ILE A 55 0.63 9.26 -5.98
N GLN A 56 0.50 10.00 -7.09
CA GLN A 56 1.42 9.87 -8.22
C GLN A 56 2.86 10.17 -7.80
N ARG A 57 3.09 11.27 -7.08
CA ARG A 57 4.43 11.60 -6.57
C ARG A 57 4.98 10.53 -5.64
N GLY A 58 4.17 10.01 -4.71
CA GLY A 58 4.58 8.92 -3.81
C GLY A 58 5.02 7.68 -4.57
N ILE A 59 4.21 7.23 -5.54
CA ILE A 59 4.53 6.07 -6.39
C ILE A 59 5.81 6.32 -7.19
N SER A 60 5.96 7.50 -7.82
CA SER A 60 7.16 7.85 -8.57
C SER A 60 8.42 7.82 -7.71
N ILE A 61 8.36 8.40 -6.50
CA ILE A 61 9.48 8.39 -5.55
C ILE A 61 9.84 6.95 -5.16
N MET A 62 8.86 6.12 -4.80
CA MET A 62 9.10 4.73 -4.42
C MET A 62 9.65 3.89 -5.58
N SER A 63 9.21 4.14 -6.81
CA SER A 63 9.71 3.44 -8.00
C SER A 63 11.17 3.77 -8.34
N LEU A 64 11.67 4.90 -7.85
CA LEU A 64 13.03 5.39 -8.11
C LEU A 64 14.02 5.02 -6.99
N ILE A 65 13.53 4.57 -5.83
CA ILE A 65 14.35 4.33 -4.65
C ILE A 65 14.41 2.83 -4.34
N GLY A 66 15.54 2.21 -4.65
CA GLY A 66 15.93 0.89 -4.15
C GLY A 66 16.97 1.05 -3.05
N HIS A 67 16.55 1.36 -1.83
CA HIS A 67 17.46 1.53 -0.69
C HIS A 67 17.08 0.57 0.44
N PRO A 68 18.03 -0.10 1.11
CA PRO A 68 17.76 -1.09 2.17
C PRO A 68 16.99 -0.56 3.41
N ASN A 69 16.69 0.73 3.46
CA ASN A 69 15.95 1.39 4.55
C ASN A 69 14.62 2.00 4.07
N VAL A 70 14.23 1.72 2.83
CA VAL A 70 13.01 2.24 2.21
C VAL A 70 12.18 1.05 1.77
N VAL A 71 10.89 1.06 2.12
CA VAL A 71 9.96 -0.01 1.77
C VAL A 71 9.89 -0.14 0.26
N GLU A 72 10.15 -1.34 -0.24
CA GLU A 72 10.10 -1.62 -1.66
C GLU A 72 8.65 -1.64 -2.17
N LEU A 73 8.41 -0.93 -3.28
CA LEU A 73 7.17 -1.03 -4.03
C LEU A 73 7.17 -2.30 -4.88
N LYS A 74 6.28 -3.26 -4.56
CA LYS A 74 6.19 -4.52 -5.31
C LYS A 74 5.28 -4.39 -6.53
N GLU A 75 4.07 -3.86 -6.35
CA GLU A 75 3.08 -3.78 -7.43
C GLU A 75 2.06 -2.67 -7.16
N VAL A 76 1.57 -2.01 -8.23
CA VAL A 76 0.41 -1.11 -8.15
C VAL A 76 -0.70 -1.67 -9.03
N MET A 77 -1.88 -1.87 -8.46
CA MET A 77 -3.06 -2.37 -9.16
C MET A 77 -4.20 -1.37 -9.04
N ALA A 78 -5.05 -1.29 -10.05
CA ALA A 78 -6.20 -0.41 -10.04
C ALA A 78 -7.47 -1.13 -10.48
N THR A 79 -8.56 -0.83 -9.80
CA THR A 79 -9.93 -1.17 -10.21
C THR A 79 -10.67 0.09 -10.63
N ARG A 80 -11.93 -0.02 -11.06
CA ARG A 80 -12.75 1.16 -11.38
C ARG A 80 -12.91 2.12 -10.18
N SER A 81 -12.94 1.60 -8.95
CA SER A 81 -13.24 2.38 -7.74
C SER A 81 -12.07 2.51 -6.76
N ARG A 82 -11.02 1.69 -6.87
CA ARG A 82 -9.92 1.66 -5.88
C ARG A 82 -8.55 1.49 -6.52
N ILE A 83 -7.53 2.04 -5.88
CA ILE A 83 -6.11 1.80 -6.16
C ILE A 83 -5.54 0.96 -5.01
N PHE A 84 -4.73 -0.02 -5.36
CA PHE A 84 -4.05 -0.94 -4.45
C PHE A 84 -2.55 -0.77 -4.67
N VAL A 85 -1.83 -0.38 -3.63
CA VAL A 85 -0.37 -0.27 -3.63
C VAL A 85 0.16 -1.39 -2.74
N VAL A 86 0.87 -2.34 -3.36
CA VAL A 86 1.47 -3.48 -2.68
C VAL A 86 2.94 -3.17 -2.43
N MET A 87 3.33 -3.30 -1.18
CA MET A 87 4.67 -2.96 -0.71
C MET A 87 5.19 -4.03 0.25
N GLU A 88 6.49 -4.03 0.47
CA GLU A 88 7.12 -4.88 1.47
C GLU A 88 6.47 -4.70 2.86
N PHE A 89 6.25 -5.80 3.57
CA PHE A 89 5.76 -5.75 4.94
C PHE A 89 6.92 -5.63 5.92
N VAL A 90 7.08 -4.46 6.53
CA VAL A 90 8.05 -4.23 7.61
C VAL A 90 7.37 -4.45 8.96
N SER A 91 7.95 -5.30 9.81
CA SER A 91 7.39 -5.57 11.14
C SER A 91 7.53 -4.35 12.05
N GLU A 92 6.57 -4.17 12.97
CA GLU A 92 6.49 -3.02 13.88
C GLU A 92 7.76 -2.77 14.71
N GLN A 93 8.61 -3.79 14.85
CA GLN A 93 9.83 -3.78 15.66
C GLN A 93 10.95 -2.92 15.06
N TYR A 94 10.97 -2.73 13.73
CA TYR A 94 12.01 -1.98 13.04
C TYR A 94 11.77 -0.46 13.01
N LEU A 95 10.70 0.00 13.66
CA LEU A 95 10.10 1.29 13.36
C LEU A 95 10.10 2.30 14.52
N ASN A 96 11.01 2.21 15.50
CA ASN A 96 11.34 3.25 16.52
C ASN A 96 10.36 4.44 16.61
N GLY A 97 9.09 4.19 16.95
CA GLY A 97 8.03 5.20 17.05
C GLY A 97 7.60 5.93 15.76
N ARG A 98 8.16 5.66 14.58
CA ARG A 98 7.69 6.20 13.29
C ARG A 98 6.92 5.13 12.53
N ARG A 99 5.59 5.25 12.53
CA ARG A 99 4.70 4.43 11.71
C ARG A 99 5.14 4.53 10.25
N CYS A 100 5.77 3.49 9.72
CA CYS A 100 6.04 3.35 8.28
C CYS A 100 4.74 3.47 7.46
N VAL A 101 3.60 3.15 8.10
CA VAL A 101 2.25 3.27 7.56
C VAL A 101 1.80 4.73 7.31
N GLU A 102 2.52 5.72 7.85
CA GLU A 102 2.31 7.15 7.59
C GLU A 102 3.32 7.75 6.60
N ILE A 103 4.28 6.95 6.11
CA ILE A 103 5.07 7.37 4.96
C ILE A 103 4.16 7.17 3.74
N PHE A 104 3.56 8.28 3.31
CA PHE A 104 2.57 8.51 2.25
C PHE A 104 1.10 8.31 2.63
#